data_AF-A0A850L0D4-F1
#
_entry.id   AF-A0A850L0D4-F1
#
_cell.length_a   1.000
_cell.length_b   1.000
_cell.length_c   1.000
_cell.angle_alpha   90.00
_cell.angle_beta   90.00
_cell.angle_gamma   90.00
#
_symmetry.space_group_name_H-M   'P 1'
#
loop_
_entity.id
_entity.type
_entity.pdbx_description
1 polymer ?
#
loop_
_entity_poly.entity_id
_entity_poly.type
_entity_poly.pdbx_seq_one_letter_code
_entity_poly.pdbx_strand_id
1 'polypeptide(L)'
;MYDAHAAIERGLSEGILDGSVSFYFGDSEHPEVLEKMGPVQSNKKTNAFNKTDAEACEWAFLGAMKALQARAKQAGANAVINIKSNYRNKEVSDNNRFECGAGTLMAGTAIKGTLAKIR
;
A
#
# COMPACT_ATOMS: atom_id res chain seq x y z
N MET A 1 -1.95 -11.17 -8.77
CA MET A 1 -1.86 -10.62 -7.40
C MET A 1 -0.48 -10.95 -6.87
N TYR A 2 0.10 -10.05 -6.09
CA TYR A 2 1.47 -10.13 -5.59
C TYR A 2 1.48 -10.02 -4.07
N ASP A 3 2.54 -10.52 -3.43
CA ASP A 3 2.67 -10.52 -1.97
C ASP A 3 2.94 -9.11 -1.44
N ALA A 4 2.05 -8.63 -0.57
CA ALA A 4 2.16 -7.31 0.06
C ALA A 4 3.17 -7.31 1.21
N HIS A 5 3.29 -8.41 1.96
CA HIS A 5 4.17 -8.50 3.12
C HIS A 5 5.64 -8.39 2.71
N ALA A 6 6.04 -9.20 1.73
CA ALA A 6 7.41 -9.19 1.20
C ALA A 6 7.81 -7.79 0.70
N ALA A 7 6.89 -7.10 0.04
CA ALA A 7 7.13 -5.74 -0.44
C ALA A 7 7.26 -4.73 0.72
N ILE A 8 6.41 -4.80 1.76
CA ILE A 8 6.53 -3.94 2.95
C ILE A 8 7.86 -4.16 3.68
N GLU A 9 8.24 -5.41 3.93
CA GLU A 9 9.49 -5.75 4.60
C GLU A 9 10.70 -5.17 3.87
N ARG A 10 10.73 -5.34 2.54
CA ARG A 10 11.74 -4.73 1.69
C ARG A 10 11.72 -3.20 1.81
N GLY A 11 10.55 -2.58 1.79
CA GLY A 11 10.39 -1.13 1.94
C GLY A 11 10.90 -0.58 3.26
N LEU A 12 10.71 -1.33 4.35
CA LEU A 12 11.24 -1.00 5.67
C LEU A 12 12.77 -1.15 5.70
N SER A 13 13.30 -2.25 5.14
CA SER A 13 14.75 -2.51 5.08
C SER A 13 15.49 -1.49 4.23
N GLU A 14 14.91 -1.05 3.11
CA GLU A 14 15.48 -0.03 2.22
C GLU A 14 15.22 1.42 2.70
N GLY A 15 14.48 1.61 3.81
CA GLY A 15 14.14 2.95 4.33
C GLY A 15 13.16 3.75 3.48
N ILE A 16 12.47 3.11 2.53
CA ILE A 16 11.39 3.70 1.74
C ILE A 16 10.18 3.96 2.63
N LEU A 17 9.90 3.01 3.52
CA LEU A 17 8.94 3.11 4.61
C LEU A 17 9.72 3.32 5.90
N ASP A 18 9.28 4.25 6.74
CA ASP A 18 10.03 4.68 7.93
C ASP A 18 9.58 3.99 9.21
N GLY A 19 8.60 3.08 9.11
CA GLY A 19 8.04 2.35 10.25
C GLY A 19 7.15 3.18 11.18
N SER A 20 6.96 4.49 10.91
CA SER A 20 6.12 5.36 11.76
C SER A 20 4.62 5.19 11.51
N VAL A 21 4.25 4.52 10.42
CA VAL A 21 2.85 4.25 10.04
C VAL A 21 2.68 2.75 9.84
N SER A 22 1.73 2.17 10.57
CA SER A 22 1.37 0.76 10.44
C SER A 22 0.36 0.55 9.31
N PHE A 23 0.49 -0.55 8.57
CA PHE A 23 -0.35 -0.86 7.41
C PHE A 23 -1.10 -2.17 7.65
N TYR A 24 -2.42 -2.12 7.56
CA TYR A 24 -3.31 -3.27 7.78
C TYR A 24 -4.20 -3.51 6.56
N PHE A 25 -4.13 -4.71 6.01
CA PHE A 25 -4.74 -5.11 4.74
C PHE A 25 -6.05 -5.83 4.94
N GLY A 26 -7.05 -5.47 4.13
CA GLY A 26 -8.39 -6.01 4.24
C GLY A 26 -8.91 -5.97 5.67
N ASP A 27 -9.23 -7.16 6.19
CA ASP A 27 -9.79 -7.33 7.53
C ASP A 27 -8.74 -7.91 8.50
N SER A 28 -7.46 -7.73 8.21
CA SER A 28 -6.35 -8.15 9.09
C SER A 28 -6.51 -7.56 10.48
N GLU A 29 -6.20 -8.35 11.50
CA GLU A 29 -6.24 -7.90 12.89
C GLU A 29 -5.32 -6.68 13.09
N HIS A 30 -5.85 -5.67 13.77
CA HIS A 30 -5.14 -4.44 14.09
C HIS A 30 -5.52 -3.98 15.50
N PRO A 31 -4.67 -3.18 16.16
CA PRO A 31 -5.00 -2.61 17.46
C PRO A 31 -6.29 -1.77 17.42
N GLU A 32 -6.82 -1.47 18.60
CA GLU A 32 -8.03 -0.67 18.78
C GLU A 32 -7.93 0.66 18.02
N VAL A 33 -8.94 0.97 17.20
CA VAL A 33 -9.01 2.22 16.45
C VAL A 33 -9.57 3.31 17.35
N LEU A 34 -8.71 4.25 17.74
CA LEU A 34 -9.07 5.42 18.54
C LEU A 34 -9.82 6.46 17.71
N GLU A 35 -9.40 6.66 16.45
CA GLU A 35 -10.00 7.66 15.56
C GLU A 35 -9.89 7.21 14.10
N LYS A 36 -10.99 7.36 13.34
CA LYS A 36 -10.99 7.20 11.88
C LYS A 36 -10.91 8.58 11.23
N MET A 37 -9.83 8.83 10.50
CA MET A 37 -9.51 10.14 9.93
C MET A 37 -9.92 10.28 8.46
N GLY A 38 -10.48 9.21 7.87
CA GLY A 38 -11.11 9.22 6.54
C GLY A 38 -10.40 8.35 5.50
N PRO A 39 -11.01 8.16 4.32
CA PRO A 39 -10.46 7.33 3.26
C PRO A 39 -9.25 7.99 2.61
N VAL A 40 -8.30 7.15 2.20
CA VAL A 40 -7.11 7.56 1.43
C VAL A 40 -6.95 6.64 0.24
N GLN A 41 -6.42 7.19 -0.86
CA GLN A 41 -6.13 6.42 -2.07
C GLN A 41 -4.80 6.83 -2.67
N SER A 42 -4.15 5.88 -3.32
CA SER A 42 -2.87 6.06 -4.01
C SER A 42 -2.90 5.29 -5.32
N ASN A 43 -2.41 5.90 -6.39
CA ASN A 43 -2.25 5.27 -7.70
C ASN A 43 -0.84 5.57 -8.18
N LYS A 44 -0.01 4.54 -8.28
CA LYS A 44 1.41 4.67 -8.62
C LYS A 44 1.77 3.75 -9.75
N LYS A 45 2.64 4.27 -10.61
CA LYS A 45 3.23 3.57 -11.74
C LYS A 45 4.74 3.67 -11.65
N THR A 46 5.41 2.65 -12.14
CA THR A 46 6.87 2.61 -12.26
C THR A 46 7.28 2.05 -13.62
N ASN A 47 8.55 2.23 -13.95
CA ASN A 47 9.15 1.65 -15.15
C ASN A 47 9.37 0.14 -14.97
N ALA A 48 8.71 -0.66 -15.81
CA ALA A 48 8.84 -2.11 -15.84
C ALA A 48 9.86 -2.61 -16.87
N PHE A 49 10.43 -1.72 -17.68
CA PHE A 49 11.44 -2.08 -18.67
C PHE A 49 12.64 -2.76 -18.02
N ASN A 50 13.00 -3.93 -18.56
CA ASN A 50 14.09 -4.78 -18.08
C ASN A 50 13.95 -5.22 -16.60
N LYS A 51 12.72 -5.31 -16.08
CA LYS A 51 12.39 -5.89 -14.77
C LYS A 51 11.42 -7.05 -14.94
N THR A 52 11.40 -7.93 -13.95
CA THR A 52 10.30 -8.90 -13.84
C THR A 52 9.00 -8.18 -13.46
N ASP A 53 7.86 -8.75 -13.82
CA ASP A 53 6.56 -8.20 -13.45
C ASP A 53 6.42 -8.07 -11.93
N ALA A 54 6.93 -9.05 -11.17
CA ALA A 54 6.94 -9.02 -9.71
C ALA A 54 7.74 -7.84 -9.17
N GLU A 55 8.99 -7.68 -9.61
CA GLU A 55 9.85 -6.58 -9.16
C GLU A 55 9.26 -5.21 -9.51
N ALA A 56 8.73 -5.06 -10.73
CA ALA A 56 8.08 -3.83 -11.15
C ALA A 56 6.83 -3.53 -10.31
N CYS A 57 6.04 -4.55 -9.99
CA CYS A 57 4.86 -4.41 -9.14
C CYS A 57 5.20 -4.06 -7.69
N GLU A 58 6.25 -4.67 -7.12
CA GLU A 58 6.77 -4.31 -5.80
C GLU A 58 7.18 -2.83 -5.76
N TRP A 59 7.93 -2.36 -6.75
CA TRP A 59 8.33 -0.95 -6.84
C TRP A 59 7.13 0.00 -6.92
N ALA A 60 6.13 -0.34 -7.74
CA ALA A 60 4.89 0.45 -7.83
C ALA A 60 4.15 0.48 -6.49
N PHE A 61 4.08 -0.66 -5.81
CA PHE A 61 3.43 -0.82 -4.51
C PHE A 61 4.14 -0.06 -3.40
N LEU A 62 5.47 -0.17 -3.30
CA LEU A 62 6.28 0.62 -2.37
C LEU A 62 6.07 2.12 -2.56
N GLY A 63 6.02 2.58 -3.80
CA GLY A 63 5.67 3.96 -4.11
C GLY A 63 4.28 4.35 -3.62
N ALA A 64 3.31 3.42 -3.70
CA ALA A 64 1.94 3.64 -3.23
C ALA A 64 1.90 3.75 -1.71
N MET A 65 2.55 2.81 -1.01
CA MET A 65 2.63 2.76 0.46
C MET A 65 3.36 3.97 1.03
N LYS A 66 4.46 4.42 0.41
CA LYS A 66 5.15 5.66 0.79
C LYS A 66 4.25 6.89 0.68
N ALA A 67 3.41 6.94 -0.34
CA ALA A 67 2.44 8.03 -0.47
C ALA A 67 1.36 7.96 0.62
N LEU A 68 0.89 6.77 0.99
CA LEU A 68 -0.03 6.58 2.10
C LEU A 68 0.60 6.98 3.44
N GLN A 69 1.86 6.59 3.70
CA GLN A 69 2.64 7.03 4.86
C GLN A 69 2.68 8.55 4.96
N ALA A 70 3.04 9.23 3.87
CA ALA A 70 3.10 10.69 3.85
C ALA A 70 1.73 11.32 4.16
N ARG A 71 0.64 10.78 3.61
CA ARG A 71 -0.73 11.26 3.90
C ARG A 71 -1.17 10.99 5.33
N ALA A 72 -0.84 9.82 5.88
CA ALA A 72 -1.10 9.48 7.27
C ALA A 72 -0.40 10.47 8.21
N LYS A 73 0.91 10.72 7.98
CA LYS A 73 1.70 11.68 8.77
C LYS A 73 1.16 13.10 8.66
N GLN A 74 0.76 13.54 7.46
CA GLN A 74 0.14 14.86 7.25
C GLN A 74 -1.19 15.02 7.99
N ALA A 75 -1.97 13.94 8.08
CA ALA A 75 -3.23 13.93 8.81
C ALA A 75 -3.05 13.75 10.33
N GLY A 76 -1.87 13.34 10.81
CA GLY A 76 -1.65 12.95 12.20
C GLY A 76 -2.10 11.52 12.54
N ALA A 77 -2.34 10.70 11.52
CA ALA A 77 -2.62 9.27 11.64
C ALA A 77 -1.32 8.47 11.84
N ASN A 78 -1.38 7.41 12.64
CA ASN A 78 -0.28 6.44 12.83
C ASN A 78 -0.56 5.10 12.13
N ALA A 79 -1.72 4.93 11.49
CA ALA A 79 -2.03 3.72 10.76
C ALA A 79 -2.86 3.99 9.50
N VAL A 80 -2.75 3.07 8.55
CA VAL A 80 -3.69 2.93 7.43
C VAL A 80 -4.29 1.53 7.52
N ILE A 81 -5.59 1.49 7.78
CA ILE A 81 -6.36 0.25 7.93
C ILE A 81 -7.23 -0.01 6.70
N ASN A 82 -7.80 -1.22 6.62
CA ASN A 82 -8.72 -1.59 5.55
C ASN A 82 -8.11 -1.37 4.16
N ILE A 83 -6.82 -1.70 4.01
CA ILE A 83 -6.09 -1.51 2.76
C ILE A 83 -6.59 -2.51 1.72
N LYS A 84 -7.00 -1.99 0.55
CA LYS A 84 -7.55 -2.77 -0.57
C LYS A 84 -6.91 -2.34 -1.86
N SER A 85 -6.80 -3.27 -2.79
CA SER A 85 -6.46 -2.94 -4.17
C SER A 85 -7.68 -2.36 -4.88
N ASN A 86 -7.45 -1.43 -5.80
CA ASN A 86 -8.49 -0.75 -6.57
C ASN A 86 -8.15 -0.76 -8.06
N TYR A 87 -8.16 -1.94 -8.67
CA TYR A 87 -7.87 -2.06 -10.09
C TYR A 87 -9.11 -1.74 -10.92
N ARG A 88 -9.02 -0.75 -11.81
CA ARG A 88 -10.14 -0.30 -12.68
C ARG A 88 -11.45 -0.02 -11.92
N ASN A 89 -11.36 0.62 -10.76
CA ASN A 89 -12.51 0.91 -9.87
C ASN A 89 -13.21 -0.32 -9.30
N LYS A 90 -12.54 -1.48 -9.29
CA LYS A 90 -13.00 -2.67 -8.57
C LYS A 90 -12.11 -2.87 -7.36
N GLU A 91 -12.74 -2.86 -6.19
CA GLU A 91 -12.04 -3.08 -4.93
C GLU A 91 -11.85 -4.57 -4.71
N VAL A 92 -10.59 -4.98 -4.54
CA VAL A 92 -10.23 -6.35 -4.17
C VAL A 92 -9.55 -6.29 -2.82
N SER A 93 -10.17 -6.97 -1.86
CA SER A 93 -9.68 -7.10 -0.49
C SER A 93 -8.97 -8.43 -0.36
N ASP A 94 -7.71 -8.39 0.07
CA ASP A 94 -6.92 -9.54 0.43
C ASP A 94 -5.96 -9.10 1.54
N ASN A 95 -5.79 -9.95 2.56
CA ASN A 95 -5.04 -9.58 3.76
C ASN A 95 -3.52 -9.60 3.52
N ASN A 96 -3.04 -10.31 2.49
CA ASN A 96 -1.61 -10.49 2.26
C ASN A 96 -1.19 -10.14 0.83
N ARG A 97 -2.13 -9.82 -0.06
CA ARG A 97 -1.83 -9.61 -1.48
C ARG A 97 -2.41 -8.30 -2.01
N PHE A 98 -1.75 -7.78 -3.05
CA PHE A 98 -2.23 -6.63 -3.80
C PHE A 98 -2.35 -6.93 -5.30
N GLU A 99 -3.22 -6.18 -5.97
CA GLU A 99 -3.34 -6.20 -7.42
C GLU A 99 -2.40 -5.18 -8.04
N CYS A 100 -1.73 -5.60 -9.11
CA CYS A 100 -0.89 -4.75 -9.93
C CYS A 100 -1.09 -5.13 -11.39
N GLY A 101 -1.23 -4.12 -12.24
CA GLY A 101 -1.15 -4.30 -13.68
C GLY A 101 0.28 -4.11 -14.12
N ALA A 102 0.96 -5.20 -14.46
CA ALA A 102 2.26 -5.18 -15.13
C ALA A 102 2.07 -5.23 -16.65
N GLY A 103 2.84 -4.44 -17.37
CA GLY A 103 2.91 -4.46 -18.83
C GLY A 103 4.34 -4.15 -19.28
N THR A 104 4.58 -4.28 -20.59
CA THR A 104 5.94 -4.30 -21.18
C THR A 104 6.81 -3.09 -20.84
N LEU A 105 6.20 -1.92 -20.59
CA LEU A 105 6.91 -0.68 -20.28
C LEU A 105 6.62 -0.14 -18.88
N MET A 106 5.46 -0.47 -18.30
CA MET A 106 5.04 0.07 -17.01
C MET A 106 4.30 -0.96 -16.19
N ALA A 107 4.54 -0.91 -14.88
CA ALA A 107 3.73 -1.58 -13.89
C ALA A 107 3.06 -0.54 -12.99
N GLY A 108 1.86 -0.84 -12.50
CA GLY A 108 1.15 0.08 -11.61
C GLY A 108 0.15 -0.61 -10.71
N THR A 109 -0.03 -0.03 -9.53
CA THR A 109 -1.04 -0.45 -8.57
C THR A 109 -1.82 0.76 -8.08
N ALA A 110 -3.08 0.53 -7.78
CA ALA A 110 -3.95 1.49 -7.12
C ALA A 110 -4.42 0.86 -5.82
N ILE A 111 -4.20 1.57 -4.73
CA ILE A 111 -4.47 1.13 -3.37
C ILE A 111 -5.41 2.13 -2.71
N LYS A 112 -6.39 1.64 -1.99
CA LYS A 112 -7.26 2.41 -1.10
C LYS A 112 -7.07 1.94 0.33
N GLY A 113 -7.36 2.80 1.28
CA GLY A 113 -7.36 2.46 2.70
C GLY A 113 -8.08 3.54 3.49
N THR A 114 -8.01 3.44 4.81
CA THR A 114 -8.57 4.43 5.74
C THR A 114 -7.49 4.86 6.70
N LEU A 115 -7.25 6.17 6.80
CA LEU A 115 -6.37 6.74 7.80
C LEU A 115 -6.99 6.56 9.18
N ALA A 116 -6.20 6.06 10.12
CA ALA A 116 -6.66 5.81 11.47
C ALA A 116 -5.58 6.16 12.48
N LYS A 117 -6.03 6.54 13.67
CA LYS A 117 -5.24 6.53 14.87
C LYS A 117 -5.55 5.26 15.64
N ILE A 118 -4.54 4.45 15.89
CA ILE A 118 -4.65 3.22 16.67
C ILE A 118 -3.90 3.36 17.99
N ARG A 119 -4.32 2.55 18.98
CA ARG A 119 -3.79 2.56 20.34
C ARG A 119 -2.35 2.07 20.46
#